data_AF-A0A6M0HVH4-F1
#
_entry.id   AF-A0A6M0HVH4-F1
#
_cell.length_a   1.000
_cell.length_b   1.000
_cell.length_c   1.000
_cell.angle_alpha   90.00
_cell.angle_beta   90.00
_cell.angle_gamma   90.00
#
_symmetry.space_group_name_H-M   'P 1'
#
loop_
_entity.id
_entity.type
_entity.pdbx_description
1 polymer ?
#
loop_
_entity_poly.entity_id
_entity_poly.type
_entity_poly.pdbx_seq_one_letter_code
_entity_poly.pdbx_strand_id
1 'polypeptide(L)' 'MILPREVIPKHIRAPLHKRFPKAPRWFPPVPETPWSIIQDVLVQGRRDGLNATQIAGGVYTVLVARGLLSEGRA' A
#
# COMPACT_ATOMS: atom_id res chain seq x y z
N MET A 1 -6.76 14.44 -13.37
CA MET A 1 -7.79 13.40 -13.57
C MET A 1 -7.07 12.05 -13.62
N ILE A 2 -6.94 11.37 -12.49
CA ILE A 2 -6.26 10.06 -12.41
C ILE A 2 -7.31 9.02 -12.80
N LEU A 3 -7.17 8.43 -13.99
CA LEU A 3 -8.06 7.35 -14.41
C LEU A 3 -7.96 6.20 -13.41
N PRO A 4 -9.09 5.64 -12.91
CA PRO A 4 -9.03 4.47 -12.05
C PRO A 4 -8.32 3.34 -12.81
N ARG A 5 -7.30 2.73 -12.20
CA ARG A 5 -6.63 1.55 -12.76
C ARG A 5 -7.69 0.49 -13.02
N GLU A 6 -8.08 0.33 -14.27
CA GLU A 6 -9.10 -0.61 -14.68
C GLU A 6 -8.67 -2.02 -14.28
N VAL A 7 -9.47 -2.65 -13.42
CA VAL A 7 -9.17 -3.98 -12.91
C VAL A 7 -9.38 -4.95 -14.07
N ILE A 8 -8.29 -5.47 -14.62
CA ILE A 8 -8.31 -6.46 -15.70
C ILE A 8 -9.27 -7.61 -15.32
N PRO A 9 -10.32 -7.90 -16.12
CA PRO A 9 -11.27 -8.98 -15.86
C PRO A 9 -10.59 -10.33 -15.63
N LYS A 10 -11.08 -11.12 -14.66
CA LYS A 10 -10.44 -12.39 -14.25
C LYS A 10 -10.22 -13.37 -15.42
N HIS A 11 -11.15 -13.41 -16.37
CA HIS A 11 -11.12 -14.35 -17.50
C HIS A 11 -10.03 -14.03 -18.55
N ILE A 12 -9.54 -12.77 -18.63
CA ILE A 12 -8.48 -12.40 -19.58
C ILE A 12 -7.07 -12.41 -18.98
N ARG A 13 -6.95 -12.48 -17.64
CA ARG A 13 -5.64 -12.45 -16.96
C ARG A 13 -4.75 -13.62 -17.35
N ALA A 14 -5.29 -14.84 -17.38
CA ALA A 14 -4.52 -16.04 -17.71
C ALA A 14 -4.04 -16.05 -19.18
N PRO A 15 -4.90 -15.76 -20.18
CA PRO A 15 -4.45 -15.57 -21.57
C PRO A 15 -3.37 -14.49 -21.73
N LEU A 16 -3.54 -13.35 -21.06
CA LEU A 16 -2.57 -12.26 -21.16
C LEU A 16 -1.24 -12.59 -20.46
N HIS A 17 -1.26 -13.30 -19.32
CA HIS A 17 -0.04 -13.73 -18.64
C HIS A 17 0.74 -14.76 -19.45
N LYS A 18 0.05 -15.65 -20.18
CA LYS A 18 0.67 -16.57 -21.13
C LYS A 18 1.36 -15.83 -22.27
N ARG A 19 0.77 -14.72 -22.75
CA ARG A 19 1.31 -13.90 -23.83
C ARG A 19 2.45 -12.98 -23.39
N PHE A 20 2.43 -12.55 -22.14
CA PHE A 20 3.42 -11.63 -21.56
C PHE A 20 3.93 -12.15 -20.20
N PRO A 21 4.78 -13.20 -20.18
CA PRO A 21 5.23 -13.84 -18.94
C PRO A 21 6.13 -12.94 -18.08
N LYS A 22 6.77 -11.94 -18.69
CA LYS A 22 7.60 -10.93 -18.00
C LYS A 22 6.83 -9.69 -17.58
N ALA A 23 5.54 -9.58 -17.91
CA ALA A 23 4.74 -8.45 -17.49
C ALA A 23 4.55 -8.48 -15.96
N PRO A 24 4.56 -7.31 -15.28
CA PRO A 24 4.22 -7.25 -13.87
C PRO A 24 2.83 -7.85 -13.66
N ARG A 25 2.69 -8.67 -12.62
CA ARG A 25 1.43 -9.32 -12.25
C ARG A 25 0.30 -8.28 -12.21
N TRP A 26 -0.65 -8.36 -13.14
CA TRP A 26 -1.85 -7.51 -13.17
C TRP A 26 -2.89 -7.93 -12.12
N PHE A 27 -2.42 -8.40 -10.97
CA PHE A 27 -3.29 -8.54 -9.83
C PHE A 27 -3.58 -7.12 -9.32
N PRO A 28 -4.85 -6.78 -9.04
CA PRO A 28 -5.10 -5.58 -8.26
C PRO A 28 -4.28 -5.73 -6.97
N PRO A 29 -3.53 -4.71 -6.54
CA PRO A 29 -2.86 -4.76 -5.26
C PRO A 29 -3.91 -5.15 -4.23
N VAL A 30 -3.58 -6.11 -3.36
CA VAL A 30 -4.44 -6.43 -2.22
C VAL A 30 -4.66 -5.11 -1.49
N PRO A 31 -5.92 -4.71 -1.22
CA PRO A 31 -6.14 -3.45 -0.53
C PRO A 31 -5.43 -3.49 0.82
N GLU A 32 -4.39 -2.68 0.95
CA GLU A 32 -3.65 -2.54 2.20
C GLU A 32 -4.61 -1.95 3.24
N THR A 33 -4.77 -2.65 4.35
CA THR A 33 -5.56 -2.12 5.47
C THR A 33 -4.71 -1.13 6.26
N PRO A 34 -5.32 -0.12 6.92
CA PRO A 34 -4.58 0.76 7.81
C PRO A 34 -3.76 -0.02 8.85
N TRP A 35 -4.29 -1.15 9.35
CA TRP A 35 -3.61 -2.01 10.30
C TRP A 35 -2.35 -2.67 9.72
N SER A 36 -2.40 -3.21 8.50
CA SER A 36 -1.21 -3.81 7.87
C SER A 36 -0.11 -2.77 7.65
N ILE A 37 -0.48 -1.55 7.29
CA ILE A 37 0.46 -0.43 7.14
C ILE A 37 1.12 -0.07 8.48
N ILE A 38 0.34 -0.01 9.56
CA ILE A 38 0.89 0.24 10.90
C ILE A 38 1.89 -0.86 11.28
N GLN A 39 1.55 -2.13 11.06
CA GLN A 39 2.45 -3.25 11.35
C GLN A 39 3.77 -3.15 10.58
N ASP A 40 3.73 -2.78 9.30
CA ASP A 40 4.94 -2.60 8.50
C ASP A 40 5.84 -1.49 9.06
N VAL A 41 5.25 -0.35 9.46
CA VAL A 41 6.00 0.77 10.06
C VAL A 41 6.57 0.36 11.42
N LEU A 42 5.84 -0.40 12.23
CA LEU A 42 6.34 -0.91 13.52
C LEU A 42 7.53 -1.86 13.33
N VAL A 43 7.43 -2.80 12.39
CA VAL A 43 8.50 -3.77 12.09
C VAL A 43 9.73 -3.05 11.55
N GLN A 44 9.54 -2.15 10.59
CA GLN A 44 10.63 -1.39 9.99
C GLN A 44 11.29 -0.45 10.99
N GLY A 45 10.51 0.32 11.74
CA GLY A 45 11.05 1.23 12.74
C GLY A 45 11.85 0.54 13.84
N ARG A 46 11.44 -0.68 14.25
CA ARG A 46 12.24 -1.50 15.18
C ARG A 46 13.55 -1.98 14.56
N ARG A 47 13.54 -2.39 13.28
CA ARG A 47 14.76 -2.78 12.55
C ARG A 47 15.74 -1.61 12.42
N ASP A 48 15.20 -0.41 12.25
CA ASP A 48 15.98 0.82 12.11
C ASP A 48 16.44 1.40 13.47
N GLY A 49 16.10 0.74 14.59
CA GLY A 49 16.50 1.19 15.93
C GLY A 49 15.79 2.45 16.42
N LEU A 50 14.65 2.79 15.82
CA LEU A 50 13.88 3.98 16.20
C LEU A 50 13.21 3.80 17.56
N ASN A 51 13.13 4.89 18.32
CA ASN A 51 12.36 4.90 19.56
C ASN A 51 10.85 4.98 19.29
N ALA A 52 10.04 4.70 20.32
CA ALA A 52 8.58 4.67 20.20
C ALA A 52 7.98 5.97 19.64
N THR A 53 8.51 7.13 20.04
CA THR A 53 8.04 8.44 19.57
C THR A 53 8.30 8.64 18.08
N GLN A 54 9.48 8.25 17.61
CA GLN A 54 9.85 8.31 16.19
C GLN A 54 8.98 7.37 15.35
N ILE A 55 8.74 6.16 15.85
CA ILE A 55 7.85 5.18 15.19
C ILE A 55 6.42 5.72 15.10
N ALA A 56 5.89 6.30 16.16
CA ALA A 56 4.55 6.90 16.17
C ALA A 56 4.43 8.04 15.15
N GLY A 57 5.44 8.91 15.05
CA GLY A 57 5.51 9.95 14.01
C GLY A 57 5.55 9.38 12.60
N GLY A 58 6.29 8.29 12.38
CA GLY A 58 6.32 7.56 11.12
C GLY A 58 4.94 6.99 10.75
N VAL A 59 4.23 6.37 11.70
CA VAL A 59 2.88 5.85 11.48
C VAL A 59 1.93 6.96 11.03
N TYR A 60 1.90 8.07 11.76
CA TYR A 60 1.04 9.21 11.42
C TYR A 60 1.33 9.74 10.02
N THR A 61 2.61 10.01 9.72
CA THR A 61 3.04 10.55 8.43
C THR A 61 2.64 9.64 7.27
N VAL A 62 2.82 8.33 7.43
CA VAL A 62 2.49 7.33 6.41
C VAL A 62 0.98 7.22 6.20
N LEU A 63 0.18 7.29 7.26
CA LEU A 63 -1.28 7.23 7.15
C LEU A 63 -1.85 8.50 6.49
N VAL A 64 -1.30 9.69 6.81
CA VAL A 64 -1.66 10.95 6.15
C VAL A 64 -1.28 10.94 4.67
N ALA A 65 -0.06 10.52 4.32
CA ALA A 65 0.40 10.46 2.93
C ALA A 65 -0.44 9.51 2.05
N ARG A 66 -1.06 8.50 2.68
CA ARG A 66 -1.98 7.56 2.03
C ARG A 66 -3.45 8.01 2.05
N GLY A 67 -3.75 9.18 2.60
CA GLY A 67 -5.11 9.71 2.73
C GLY A 67 -6.00 8.93 3.70
N LEU A 68 -5.40 8.14 4.60
CA LEU A 68 -6.10 7.32 5.59
C LEU A 68 -6.39 8.10 6.89
N LEU A 69 -5.69 9.21 7.09
CA LEU A 69 -5.97 10.21 8.11
C LEU A 69 -6.07 11.59 7.44
N SER A 70 -7.05 12.38 7.84
CA SER A 70 -7.09 13.80 7.53
C SER A 70 -6.06 14.54 8.39
N GLU A 71 -5.33 15.49 7.79
CA GLU A 71 -4.48 16.43 8.51
C GLU A 71 -5.34 17.32 9.41
N GLY A 72 -5.70 16.83 10.60
CA GLY A 72 -6.16 17.62 11.74
C GLY A 72 -7.19 18.72 11.44
N ARG A 73 -8.18 18.50 10.56
CA ARG A 73 -9.38 19.34 10.54
C ARG A 73 -10.46 18.66 11.37
N ALA A 74 -10.50 19.08 12.64
CA ALA A 74 -11.76 19.20 13.38
C ALA A 74 -12.60 20.32 12.76
#